data_AF-A0A9W7B2U5-F1
#
_entry.id   AF-A0A9W7B2U5-F1
#
_cell.length_a   1.000
_cell.length_b   1.000
_cell.length_c   1.000
_cell.angle_alpha   90.00
_cell.angle_beta   90.00
_cell.angle_gamma   90.00
#
_symmetry.space_group_name_H-M   'P 1'
#
loop_
_entity.id
_entity.type
_entity.pdbx_description
1 polymer ?
#
loop_
_entity_poly.entity_id
_entity_poly.type
_entity_poly.pdbx_seq_one_letter_code
_entity_poly.pdbx_strand_id
1 'polypeptide(L)'
;MVKKSPKPAAESMDFESDDDDIPLGQMKKKAPAKKKAPAKKKAPAKSAKKSPAKKSKPAAKKAAPAKKKPAAKPKAKAGPAVKATSASPASSQFYAKAEKGRMIQAILCRWWYGISWPSEEALSRPVPKGYESLDGFSGVYVSTAGGEVGKILDNRNHEECPCFNNLIATHAGELKTTLMKCIEGQMEKLDDKNCDTMKDLEKMKKWCNGVNADKVEKEGTKVAKGLGLLD
;
A
#
# COMPACT_ATOMS: atom_id res chain seq x y z
N MET A 1 -42.26 -32.62 38.57
CA MET A 1 -43.12 -31.63 37.87
C MET A 1 -42.29 -30.96 36.79
N VAL A 2 -42.52 -31.35 35.52
CA VAL A 2 -41.82 -30.82 34.34
C VAL A 2 -42.50 -29.52 33.94
N LYS A 3 -41.81 -28.38 34.06
CA LYS A 3 -42.31 -27.09 33.57
C LYS A 3 -41.98 -26.95 32.08
N LYS A 4 -43.04 -26.87 31.29
CA LYS A 4 -43.08 -26.72 29.84
C LYS A 4 -42.88 -25.23 29.49
N SER A 5 -42.00 -24.95 28.54
CA SER A 5 -41.61 -23.61 28.06
C SER A 5 -42.76 -22.83 27.40
N PRO A 6 -42.60 -21.50 27.23
CA PRO A 6 -43.14 -20.79 26.08
C PRO A 6 -42.03 -20.41 25.08
N LYS A 7 -42.44 -20.50 23.81
CA LYS A 7 -41.71 -20.30 22.56
C LYS A 7 -41.67 -18.81 22.19
N PRO A 8 -40.55 -18.23 21.71
CA PRO A 8 -40.57 -16.87 21.19
C PRO A 8 -41.22 -16.81 19.79
N ALA A 9 -42.01 -15.77 19.57
CA ALA A 9 -42.64 -15.44 18.30
C ALA A 9 -41.58 -14.94 17.30
N ALA A 10 -41.68 -15.42 16.06
CA ALA A 10 -40.92 -14.89 14.93
C ALA A 10 -41.71 -13.73 14.33
N GLU A 11 -41.21 -12.50 14.50
CA GLU A 11 -41.62 -11.36 13.67
C GLU A 11 -40.76 -11.35 12.42
N SER A 12 -41.40 -11.51 11.27
CA SER A 12 -40.83 -11.31 9.94
C SER A 12 -40.96 -9.83 9.63
N MET A 13 -39.84 -9.13 9.52
CA MET A 13 -39.78 -7.80 8.91
C MET A 13 -39.31 -7.95 7.47
N ASP A 14 -40.26 -7.93 6.55
CA ASP A 14 -40.03 -7.73 5.12
C ASP A 14 -39.54 -6.29 4.90
N PHE A 15 -38.24 -6.13 4.65
CA PHE A 15 -37.68 -4.85 4.21
C PHE A 15 -37.63 -4.84 2.69
N GLU A 16 -38.61 -4.16 2.11
CA GLU A 16 -38.78 -3.93 0.68
C GLU A 16 -37.61 -3.10 0.15
N SER A 17 -36.99 -3.63 -0.90
CA SER A 17 -35.83 -3.09 -1.61
C SER A 17 -36.28 -2.05 -2.62
N ASP A 18 -35.92 -0.79 -2.42
CA ASP A 18 -35.99 0.24 -3.47
C ASP A 18 -34.56 0.70 -3.85
N ASP A 19 -34.20 0.31 -5.07
CA ASP A 19 -32.93 0.47 -5.77
C ASP A 19 -33.05 1.71 -6.68
N ASP A 20 -32.34 2.80 -6.36
CA ASP A 20 -31.80 3.74 -7.37
C ASP A 20 -30.96 4.87 -6.73
N ASP A 21 -29.63 4.76 -6.75
CA ASP A 21 -28.79 5.91 -7.13
C ASP A 21 -27.44 5.45 -7.72
N ILE A 22 -27.37 5.62 -9.04
CA ILE A 22 -26.36 5.10 -9.96
C ILE A 22 -25.08 5.95 -9.89
N PRO A 23 -23.88 5.34 -9.75
CA PRO A 23 -22.64 6.09 -9.81
C PRO A 23 -22.41 6.74 -11.18
N LEU A 24 -22.04 8.03 -11.14
CA LEU A 24 -21.70 9.00 -12.21
C LEU A 24 -20.63 8.59 -13.26
N GLY A 25 -20.36 7.30 -13.44
CA GLY A 25 -19.35 6.77 -14.36
C GLY A 25 -19.82 6.51 -15.80
N GLN A 26 -21.11 6.67 -16.13
CA GLN A 26 -21.68 6.10 -17.38
C GLN A 26 -22.18 7.10 -18.42
N MET A 27 -21.45 8.20 -18.66
CA MET A 27 -21.67 9.03 -19.85
C MET A 27 -20.43 9.14 -20.75
N LYS A 28 -20.25 8.17 -21.66
CA LYS A 28 -20.11 8.41 -23.11
C LYS A 28 -20.09 7.11 -23.94
N LYS A 29 -21.06 7.06 -24.85
CA LYS A 29 -21.50 6.08 -25.86
C LYS A 29 -20.35 5.58 -26.77
N LYS A 30 -20.18 4.25 -27.01
CA LYS A 30 -20.69 3.39 -28.14
C LYS A 30 -20.36 3.97 -29.55
N ALA A 31 -19.87 3.26 -30.59
CA ALA A 31 -19.73 1.82 -30.97
C ALA A 31 -18.81 1.67 -32.24
N PRO A 32 -18.89 0.65 -33.15
CA PRO A 32 -18.31 -0.70 -33.03
C PRO A 32 -17.48 -1.22 -34.25
N ALA A 33 -16.80 -2.36 -34.00
CA ALA A 33 -16.53 -3.53 -34.87
C ALA A 33 -15.56 -3.45 -36.09
N LYS A 34 -14.55 -4.35 -36.08
CA LYS A 34 -14.39 -5.39 -37.12
C LYS A 34 -13.53 -6.57 -36.63
N LYS A 35 -14.12 -7.76 -36.67
CA LYS A 35 -13.51 -9.09 -36.51
C LYS A 35 -12.55 -9.37 -37.68
N LYS A 36 -11.46 -10.11 -37.41
CA LYS A 36 -11.03 -11.30 -38.19
C LYS A 36 -9.84 -12.00 -37.49
N ALA A 37 -10.06 -13.23 -37.05
CA ALA A 37 -9.05 -14.29 -36.93
C ALA A 37 -9.09 -15.13 -38.25
N PRO A 38 -8.30 -16.22 -38.49
CA PRO A 38 -7.35 -16.92 -37.60
C PRO A 38 -6.03 -17.47 -38.26
N ALA A 39 -5.14 -17.97 -37.39
CA ALA A 39 -4.24 -19.15 -37.50
C ALA A 39 -3.15 -19.28 -38.60
N LYS A 40 -1.89 -19.56 -38.17
CA LYS A 40 -1.19 -20.85 -38.46
C LYS A 40 0.20 -20.99 -37.79
N LYS A 41 0.41 -22.23 -37.31
CA LYS A 41 1.59 -22.92 -36.74
C LYS A 41 2.93 -22.75 -37.51
N LYS A 42 4.07 -22.78 -36.79
CA LYS A 42 5.06 -23.91 -36.72
C LYS A 42 6.46 -23.43 -36.25
N ALA A 43 7.01 -24.10 -35.24
CA ALA A 43 8.46 -24.34 -35.05
C ALA A 43 8.88 -25.52 -35.99
N PRO A 44 10.18 -25.80 -36.34
CA PRO A 44 11.32 -25.91 -35.39
C PRO A 44 12.76 -25.61 -35.89
N ALA A 45 13.67 -25.54 -34.89
CA ALA A 45 15.06 -26.07 -34.81
C ALA A 45 16.27 -25.53 -35.64
N LYS A 46 17.30 -25.17 -34.85
CA LYS A 46 18.76 -25.50 -34.91
C LYS A 46 19.68 -24.96 -36.04
N SER A 47 20.70 -24.19 -35.62
CA SER A 47 22.17 -24.34 -35.86
C SER A 47 22.84 -22.94 -35.78
N ALA A 48 23.66 -22.62 -34.78
CA ALA A 48 25.06 -22.96 -34.53
C ALA A 48 26.11 -22.22 -35.40
N LYS A 49 26.86 -21.34 -34.70
CA LYS A 49 28.31 -21.02 -34.81
C LYS A 49 28.86 -20.05 -35.89
N LYS A 50 29.60 -19.06 -35.32
CA LYS A 50 30.94 -18.53 -35.66
C LYS A 50 31.10 -17.37 -36.66
N SER A 51 31.38 -16.19 -36.11
CA SER A 51 32.42 -15.23 -36.56
C SER A 51 33.85 -15.80 -36.27
N PRO A 52 35.01 -15.21 -36.67
CA PRO A 52 35.25 -13.83 -37.19
C PRO A 52 36.38 -13.64 -38.26
N ALA A 53 36.47 -12.37 -38.75
CA ALA A 53 37.66 -11.60 -39.18
C ALA A 53 38.40 -11.86 -40.52
N LYS A 54 38.47 -10.84 -41.40
CA LYS A 54 39.72 -10.06 -41.69
C LYS A 54 39.50 -8.83 -42.60
N LYS A 55 40.39 -7.85 -42.38
CA LYS A 55 40.53 -6.51 -42.97
C LYS A 55 41.00 -6.51 -44.45
N SER A 56 40.60 -5.50 -45.23
CA SER A 56 41.51 -4.56 -45.91
C SER A 56 40.77 -3.45 -46.71
N LYS A 57 41.25 -2.20 -46.53
CA LYS A 57 41.07 -1.00 -47.38
C LYS A 57 42.14 -1.04 -48.51
N PRO A 58 42.16 -0.20 -49.59
CA PRO A 58 41.76 1.23 -49.60
C PRO A 58 41.15 1.83 -50.90
N ALA A 59 40.59 3.04 -50.71
CA ALA A 59 40.55 4.23 -51.58
C ALA A 59 39.93 4.21 -52.99
N ALA A 60 38.85 4.99 -53.17
CA ALA A 60 38.77 6.04 -54.21
C ALA A 60 37.62 7.02 -53.93
N LYS A 61 37.93 8.31 -54.11
CA LYS A 61 37.06 9.49 -53.99
C LYS A 61 35.87 9.42 -54.96
N LYS A 62 34.70 9.93 -54.54
CA LYS A 62 33.86 10.81 -55.38
C LYS A 62 32.75 11.52 -54.59
N ALA A 63 32.79 12.85 -54.71
CA ALA A 63 31.71 13.83 -54.76
C ALA A 63 30.57 13.78 -53.73
N ALA A 64 30.55 14.81 -52.89
CA ALA A 64 29.39 15.25 -52.14
C ALA A 64 28.26 15.77 -53.05
N PRO A 65 27.00 15.57 -52.66
CA PRO A 65 25.95 16.53 -52.97
C PRO A 65 25.32 17.13 -51.70
N ALA A 66 25.30 18.46 -51.71
CA ALA A 66 24.46 19.43 -51.03
C ALA A 66 23.51 18.96 -49.89
N LYS A 67 23.74 19.57 -48.72
CA LYS A 67 22.85 19.64 -47.56
C LYS A 67 21.44 20.12 -47.95
N LYS A 68 20.43 19.24 -47.88
CA LYS A 68 19.03 19.65 -47.80
C LYS A 68 18.72 20.08 -46.36
N LYS A 69 18.33 21.34 -46.18
CA LYS A 69 17.73 21.88 -44.93
C LYS A 69 16.50 21.05 -44.55
N PRO A 70 16.40 20.46 -43.35
CA PRO A 70 15.11 20.11 -42.79
C PRO A 70 14.43 21.39 -42.29
N ALA A 71 13.19 21.58 -42.74
CA ALA A 71 12.31 22.66 -42.33
C ALA A 71 12.16 22.72 -40.81
N ALA A 72 12.17 23.95 -40.28
CA ALA A 72 11.91 24.23 -38.88
C ALA A 72 10.52 23.70 -38.50
N LYS A 73 10.47 22.69 -37.63
CA LYS A 73 9.25 22.35 -36.91
C LYS A 73 8.87 23.55 -36.02
N PRO A 74 7.59 23.97 -35.98
CA PRO A 74 7.16 24.99 -35.03
C PRO A 74 7.42 24.48 -33.61
N LYS A 75 8.12 25.30 -32.82
CA LYS A 75 8.21 25.14 -31.37
C LYS A 75 6.79 25.02 -30.84
N ALA A 76 6.37 23.83 -30.45
CA ALA A 76 5.26 23.68 -29.53
C ALA A 76 5.66 24.50 -28.30
N LYS A 77 4.88 25.54 -28.01
CA LYS A 77 5.00 26.30 -26.78
C LYS A 77 4.97 25.27 -25.66
N ALA A 78 6.09 25.15 -24.94
CA ALA A 78 6.07 24.53 -23.63
C ALA A 78 5.05 25.33 -22.83
N GLY A 79 3.85 24.76 -22.65
CA GLY A 79 2.97 25.23 -21.61
C GLY A 79 3.76 25.25 -20.31
N PRO A 80 3.52 26.22 -19.42
CA PRO A 80 4.22 26.26 -18.16
C PRO A 80 4.09 24.89 -17.51
N ALA A 81 5.22 24.22 -17.33
CA ALA A 81 5.29 23.03 -16.50
C ALA A 81 4.91 23.50 -15.11
N VAL A 82 3.63 23.37 -14.78
CA VAL A 82 3.16 23.46 -13.41
C VAL A 82 3.86 22.32 -12.71
N LYS A 83 5.03 22.63 -12.12
CA LYS A 83 5.58 21.82 -11.05
C LYS A 83 4.51 21.87 -9.97
N ALA A 84 3.60 20.90 -10.02
CA ALA A 84 2.77 20.57 -8.90
C ALA A 84 3.73 20.05 -7.82
N THR A 85 4.38 20.97 -7.11
CA THR A 85 4.84 20.73 -5.75
C THR A 85 3.57 20.61 -4.92
N SER A 86 2.86 19.49 -5.09
CA SER A 86 2.02 19.01 -4.01
C SER A 86 2.97 18.87 -2.84
N ALA A 87 2.74 19.65 -1.78
CA ALA A 87 3.44 19.53 -0.52
C ALA A 87 3.02 18.20 0.10
N SER A 88 3.49 17.10 -0.48
CA SER A 88 3.29 15.77 0.03
C SER A 88 3.98 15.72 1.39
N PRO A 89 3.30 15.28 2.47
CA PRO A 89 3.91 15.09 3.77
C PRO A 89 5.22 14.31 3.64
N ALA A 90 6.21 14.65 4.47
CA ALA A 90 7.52 14.00 4.45
C ALA A 90 7.39 12.46 4.59
N SER A 91 6.43 11.98 5.38
CA SER A 91 6.10 10.55 5.52
C SER A 91 5.65 9.92 4.20
N SER A 92 4.77 10.57 3.43
CA SER A 92 4.35 10.09 2.11
C SER A 92 5.51 10.01 1.12
N GLN A 93 6.44 10.97 1.17
CA GLN A 93 7.65 10.89 0.37
C GLN A 93 8.56 9.75 0.81
N PHE A 94 8.65 9.50 2.11
CA PHE A 94 9.44 8.40 2.66
C PHE A 94 8.89 7.04 2.21
N TYR A 95 7.58 6.85 2.24
CA TYR A 95 6.93 5.63 1.73
C TYR A 95 7.24 5.37 0.25
N ALA A 96 7.28 6.43 -0.57
CA ALA A 96 7.57 6.29 -2.00
C ALA A 96 9.07 6.05 -2.28
N LYS A 97 9.97 6.70 -1.53
CA LYS A 97 11.40 6.78 -1.85
C LYS A 97 12.26 5.72 -1.13
N ALA A 98 11.81 5.20 0.01
CA ALA A 98 12.59 4.25 0.81
C ALA A 98 11.86 2.91 0.95
N GLU A 99 12.61 1.81 0.81
CA GLU A 99 12.08 0.46 1.07
C GLU A 99 11.62 0.31 2.53
N LYS A 100 12.35 0.93 3.48
CA LYS A 100 11.96 1.01 4.90
C LYS A 100 10.59 1.68 5.05
N GLY A 101 10.34 2.74 4.29
CA GLY A 101 9.04 3.42 4.24
C GLY A 101 7.92 2.48 3.77
N ARG A 102 8.15 1.72 2.70
CA ARG A 102 7.17 0.73 2.22
C ARG A 102 6.89 -0.36 3.26
N MET A 103 7.91 -0.81 4.01
CA MET A 103 7.73 -1.76 5.12
C MET A 103 6.86 -1.17 6.23
N ILE A 104 7.11 0.08 6.64
CA ILE A 104 6.30 0.75 7.67
C ILE A 104 4.86 0.89 7.21
N GLN A 105 4.63 1.37 5.99
CA GLN A 105 3.29 1.48 5.42
C GLN A 105 2.60 0.11 5.38
N ALA A 106 3.32 -0.92 4.95
CA ALA A 106 2.84 -2.29 4.95
C ALA A 106 2.42 -2.73 6.37
N ILE A 107 3.23 -2.49 7.41
CA ILE A 107 2.87 -2.81 8.80
C ILE A 107 1.61 -2.06 9.22
N LEU A 108 1.54 -0.74 9.00
CA LEU A 108 0.42 0.11 9.42
C LEU A 108 -0.92 -0.32 8.80
N CYS A 109 -0.92 -0.90 7.60
CA CYS A 109 -2.15 -1.40 6.97
C CYS A 109 -2.67 -2.72 7.58
N ARG A 110 -1.91 -3.38 8.46
CA ARG A 110 -2.25 -4.72 8.98
C ARG A 110 -1.71 -4.98 10.38
N TRP A 111 -1.42 -3.93 11.15
CA TRP A 111 -0.75 -4.07 12.43
C TRP A 111 -1.56 -4.92 13.42
N TRP A 112 -2.90 -4.85 13.34
CA TRP A 112 -3.83 -5.57 14.20
C TRP A 112 -3.80 -7.10 14.03
N TYR A 113 -3.04 -7.62 13.06
CA TYR A 113 -2.82 -9.06 12.88
C TYR A 113 -1.54 -9.57 13.53
N GLY A 114 -0.60 -8.70 13.94
CA GLY A 114 0.69 -9.14 14.45
C GLY A 114 1.29 -8.27 15.56
N ILE A 115 0.63 -7.18 15.95
CA ILE A 115 1.02 -6.31 17.05
C ILE A 115 -0.14 -6.23 18.03
N SER A 116 0.11 -6.65 19.27
CA SER A 116 -0.83 -6.47 20.37
C SER A 116 -0.67 -5.07 20.94
N TRP A 117 -1.55 -4.15 20.54
CA TRP A 117 -1.65 -2.81 21.11
C TRP A 117 -3.13 -2.44 21.23
N PRO A 118 -3.56 -1.82 22.34
CA PRO A 118 -2.76 -1.44 23.51
C PRO A 118 -2.33 -2.64 24.37
N SER A 119 -1.39 -2.44 25.30
CA SER A 119 -0.94 -3.49 26.24
C SER A 119 -2.05 -3.88 27.22
N GLU A 120 -2.04 -5.12 27.72
CA GLU A 120 -3.04 -5.58 28.70
C GLU A 120 -3.05 -4.75 29.99
N GLU A 121 -1.89 -4.24 30.39
CA GLU A 121 -1.76 -3.31 31.52
C GLU A 121 -2.47 -1.97 31.24
N ALA A 122 -2.45 -1.49 30.00
CA ALA A 122 -3.18 -0.30 29.63
C ALA A 122 -4.70 -0.53 29.65
N LEU A 123 -5.13 -1.76 29.40
CA LEU A 123 -6.53 -2.18 29.40
C LEU A 123 -7.08 -2.40 30.82
N SER A 124 -6.24 -2.78 31.78
CA SER A 124 -6.64 -3.08 33.16
C SER A 124 -6.76 -1.85 34.06
N ARG A 125 -6.39 -0.66 33.57
CA ARG A 125 -6.49 0.59 34.33
C ARG A 125 -7.96 0.93 34.67
N PRO A 126 -8.26 1.31 35.92
CA PRO A 126 -9.61 1.70 36.31
C PRO A 126 -10.04 2.99 35.59
N VAL A 127 -11.35 3.09 35.34
CA VAL A 127 -11.95 4.29 34.73
C VAL A 127 -11.72 5.50 35.65
N PRO A 128 -11.14 6.60 35.14
CA PRO A 128 -10.98 7.82 35.94
C PRO A 128 -12.32 8.40 36.39
N LYS A 129 -12.34 9.00 37.59
CA LYS A 129 -13.57 9.58 38.15
C LYS A 129 -14.11 10.70 37.24
N GLY A 130 -15.40 10.67 36.94
CA GLY A 130 -16.05 11.66 36.05
C GLY A 130 -15.81 11.40 34.55
N TYR A 131 -15.27 10.23 34.22
CA TYR A 131 -15.13 9.74 32.86
C TYR A 131 -15.93 8.45 32.68
N GLU A 132 -16.28 8.16 31.43
CA GLU A 132 -16.92 6.92 30.99
C GLU A 132 -16.07 6.27 29.90
N SER A 133 -15.98 4.94 29.90
CA SER A 133 -15.26 4.18 28.87
C SER A 133 -15.95 4.30 27.52
N LEU A 134 -15.17 4.56 26.47
CA LEU A 134 -15.71 4.61 25.12
C LEU A 134 -15.81 3.19 24.54
N ASP A 135 -17.02 2.79 24.14
CA ASP A 135 -17.25 1.45 23.60
C ASP A 135 -16.43 1.19 22.34
N GLY A 136 -15.83 0.00 22.25
CA GLY A 136 -14.89 -0.37 21.19
C GLY A 136 -13.49 0.27 21.27
N PHE A 137 -13.24 1.20 22.21
CA PHE A 137 -11.96 1.89 22.37
C PHE A 137 -11.40 1.73 23.79
N SER A 138 -11.00 0.51 24.12
CA SER A 138 -10.45 0.22 25.45
C SER A 138 -9.22 1.08 25.78
N GLY A 139 -9.21 1.67 26.99
CA GLY A 139 -8.20 2.63 27.43
C GLY A 139 -8.46 4.07 26.99
N VAL A 140 -9.56 4.33 26.28
CA VAL A 140 -10.04 5.68 25.92
C VAL A 140 -11.32 5.98 26.70
N TYR A 141 -11.38 7.19 27.25
CA TYR A 141 -12.48 7.63 28.09
C TYR A 141 -12.99 9.01 27.65
N VAL A 142 -14.27 9.26 27.87
CA VAL A 142 -14.90 10.57 27.64
C VAL A 142 -15.36 11.16 28.96
N SER A 143 -15.09 12.43 29.21
CA SER A 143 -15.57 13.10 30.42
C SER A 143 -17.08 13.33 30.33
N THR A 144 -17.81 12.91 31.37
CA THR A 144 -19.28 13.02 31.46
C THR A 144 -19.74 13.95 32.58
N ALA A 145 -18.81 14.57 33.31
CA ALA A 145 -19.12 15.47 34.41
C ALA A 145 -18.15 16.66 34.47
N GLY A 146 -18.62 17.77 35.06
CA GLY A 146 -17.80 18.98 35.31
C GLY A 146 -17.73 19.94 34.12
N GLY A 147 -16.69 20.79 34.09
CA GLY A 147 -16.48 21.77 33.02
C GLY A 147 -15.79 21.21 31.77
N GLU A 148 -15.32 19.97 31.82
CA GLU A 148 -14.57 19.31 30.74
C GLU A 148 -15.41 18.25 30.00
N VAL A 149 -16.74 18.30 30.12
CA VAL A 149 -17.65 17.34 29.47
C VAL A 149 -17.35 17.24 27.98
N GLY A 150 -17.23 16.02 27.48
CA GLY A 150 -16.88 15.72 26.10
C GLY A 150 -15.38 15.63 25.82
N LYS A 151 -14.51 15.94 26.78
CA LYS A 151 -13.06 15.76 26.62
C LYS A 151 -12.69 14.28 26.55
N ILE A 152 -11.87 13.93 25.56
CA ILE A 152 -11.33 12.58 25.38
C ILE A 152 -10.02 12.47 26.15
N LEU A 153 -9.92 11.42 26.96
CA LEU A 153 -8.71 11.01 27.66
C LEU A 153 -8.28 9.65 27.09
N ASP A 154 -7.15 9.65 26.38
CA ASP A 154 -6.50 8.43 25.91
C ASP A 154 -5.38 8.05 26.87
N ASN A 155 -5.59 6.99 27.65
CA ASN A 155 -4.58 6.49 28.58
C ASN A 155 -3.73 5.38 27.97
N ARG A 156 -3.83 5.08 26.67
CA ARG A 156 -3.01 4.02 26.05
C ARG A 156 -1.55 4.48 25.98
N ASN A 157 -0.61 3.54 25.86
CA ASN A 157 0.79 3.91 25.70
C ASN A 157 1.05 4.39 24.26
N HIS A 158 1.30 5.70 24.09
CA HIS A 158 1.58 6.31 22.79
C HIS A 158 3.00 5.98 22.27
N GLU A 159 3.94 5.60 23.13
CA GLU A 159 5.31 5.25 22.73
C GLU A 159 5.37 3.88 22.05
N GLU A 160 4.44 2.99 22.40
CA GLU A 160 4.33 1.65 21.83
C GLU A 160 3.28 1.57 20.70
N CYS A 161 2.57 2.67 20.42
CA CYS A 161 1.52 2.63 19.42
C CYS A 161 2.11 2.36 18.02
N PRO A 162 1.45 1.54 17.19
CA PRO A 162 1.90 1.28 15.83
C PRO A 162 1.61 2.50 14.97
N CYS A 163 2.47 3.51 15.07
CA CYS A 163 2.41 4.74 14.28
C CYS A 163 3.72 4.94 13.52
N PHE A 164 3.69 5.84 12.54
CA PHE A 164 4.86 6.14 11.71
C PHE A 164 6.07 6.58 12.53
N ASN A 165 5.88 7.45 13.52
CA ASN A 165 6.96 8.02 14.32
C ASN A 165 7.67 6.96 15.16
N ASN A 166 6.93 5.99 15.70
CA ASN A 166 7.53 4.90 16.47
C ASN A 166 8.26 3.92 15.53
N LEU A 167 7.64 3.58 14.39
CA LEU A 167 8.18 2.60 13.46
C LEU A 167 9.37 3.11 12.63
N ILE A 168 9.52 4.41 12.40
CA ILE A 168 10.67 4.94 11.66
C ILE A 168 11.97 4.85 12.46
N ALA A 169 11.89 4.94 13.79
CA ALA A 169 13.01 4.74 14.71
C ALA A 169 13.41 3.27 14.84
N THR A 170 12.49 2.33 14.61
CA THR A 170 12.75 0.89 14.64
C THR A 170 13.72 0.46 13.53
N HIS A 171 14.63 -0.46 13.83
CA HIS A 171 15.57 -1.01 12.85
C HIS A 171 14.84 -1.85 11.77
N ALA A 172 15.29 -1.79 10.52
CA ALA A 172 14.67 -2.53 9.40
C ALA A 172 14.57 -4.04 9.62
N GLY A 173 15.50 -4.64 10.38
CA GLY A 173 15.45 -6.07 10.74
C GLY A 173 14.28 -6.43 11.66
N GLU A 174 13.98 -5.55 12.61
CA GLU A 174 12.82 -5.70 13.50
C GLU A 174 11.53 -5.43 12.73
N LEU A 175 11.50 -4.38 11.90
CA LEU A 175 10.36 -4.11 11.00
C LEU A 175 10.07 -5.31 10.09
N LYS A 176 11.10 -5.99 9.57
CA LYS A 176 10.95 -7.21 8.75
C LYS A 176 10.24 -8.31 9.55
N THR A 177 10.70 -8.54 10.77
CA THR A 177 10.12 -9.56 11.67
C THR A 177 8.67 -9.23 12.01
N THR A 178 8.39 -7.98 12.38
CA THR A 178 7.06 -7.50 12.70
C THR A 178 6.12 -7.59 11.50
N LEU A 179 6.58 -7.20 10.31
CA LEU A 179 5.77 -7.31 9.10
C LEU A 179 5.46 -8.77 8.76
N MET A 180 6.42 -9.69 8.91
CA MET A 180 6.17 -11.11 8.71
C MET A 180 5.07 -11.64 9.65
N LYS A 181 5.14 -11.30 10.95
CA LYS A 181 4.09 -11.66 11.92
C LYS A 181 2.71 -11.13 11.50
N CYS A 182 2.64 -9.88 11.06
CA CYS A 182 1.37 -9.29 10.63
C CYS A 182 0.82 -9.95 9.37
N ILE A 183 1.70 -10.30 8.40
CA ILE A 183 1.29 -11.02 7.18
C ILE A 183 0.76 -12.41 7.55
N GLU A 184 1.47 -13.15 8.40
CA GLU A 184 1.08 -14.50 8.81
C GLU A 184 -0.23 -14.51 9.60
N GLY A 185 -0.39 -13.60 10.57
CA GLY A 185 -1.66 -13.45 11.29
C GLY A 185 -2.83 -13.04 10.39
N GLN A 186 -2.57 -12.26 9.33
CA GLN A 186 -3.61 -11.92 8.35
C GLN A 186 -3.98 -13.13 7.48
N MET A 187 -2.99 -13.92 7.06
CA MET A 187 -3.21 -15.16 6.31
C MET A 187 -3.96 -16.20 7.13
N GLU A 188 -3.74 -16.27 8.44
CA GLU A 188 -4.43 -17.19 9.35
C GLU A 188 -5.91 -16.84 9.53
N LYS A 189 -6.23 -15.54 9.64
CA LYS A 189 -7.61 -15.06 9.80
C LYS A 189 -8.41 -14.99 8.49
N LEU A 190 -7.82 -15.35 7.36
CA LEU A 190 -8.53 -15.38 6.07
C LEU A 190 -9.24 -16.73 5.89
N ASP A 191 -10.57 -16.68 5.80
CA ASP A 191 -11.40 -17.88 5.59
C ASP A 191 -11.20 -18.48 4.19
N ASP A 192 -11.09 -17.65 3.15
CA ASP A 192 -10.85 -18.09 1.77
C ASP A 192 -9.38 -17.93 1.36
N LYS A 193 -8.71 -19.06 1.16
CA LYS A 193 -7.31 -19.13 0.72
C LYS A 193 -7.14 -18.89 -0.79
N ASN A 194 -8.20 -18.82 -1.57
CA ASN A 194 -8.14 -18.58 -3.02
C ASN A 194 -8.57 -17.17 -3.43
N CYS A 195 -8.71 -16.25 -2.47
CA CYS A 195 -8.99 -14.84 -2.76
C CYS A 195 -7.73 -14.08 -3.22
N ASP A 196 -7.92 -12.91 -3.86
CA ASP A 196 -6.81 -12.09 -4.31
C ASP A 196 -5.96 -11.52 -3.17
N THR A 197 -6.58 -11.27 -2.01
CA THR A 197 -5.89 -10.87 -0.78
C THR A 197 -4.83 -11.89 -0.37
N MET A 198 -5.15 -13.18 -0.42
CA MET A 198 -4.19 -14.25 -0.08
C MET A 198 -2.99 -14.24 -1.03
N LYS A 199 -3.23 -14.10 -2.35
CA LYS A 199 -2.16 -14.02 -3.35
C LYS A 199 -1.26 -12.81 -3.11
N ASP A 200 -1.84 -11.67 -2.72
CA ASP A 200 -1.08 -10.45 -2.45
C ASP A 200 -0.26 -10.57 -1.15
N LEU A 201 -0.79 -11.24 -0.11
CA LEU A 201 -0.05 -11.56 1.10
C LEU A 201 1.12 -12.50 0.82
N GLU A 202 0.95 -13.51 -0.03
CA GLU A 202 2.05 -14.39 -0.43
C GLU A 202 3.15 -13.66 -1.21
N LYS A 203 2.78 -12.76 -2.13
CA LYS A 203 3.74 -11.89 -2.82
C LYS A 203 4.50 -11.03 -1.82
N MET A 204 3.78 -10.47 -0.85
CA MET A 204 4.38 -9.63 0.18
C MET A 204 5.29 -10.41 1.11
N LYS A 205 4.91 -11.64 1.49
CA LYS A 205 5.75 -12.56 2.27
C LYS A 205 7.06 -12.86 1.55
N LYS A 206 6.98 -13.18 0.24
CA LYS A 206 8.16 -13.40 -0.61
C LYS A 206 9.05 -12.16 -0.71
N TRP A 207 8.45 -10.99 -0.91
CA TRP A 207 9.17 -9.72 -0.93
C TRP A 207 9.89 -9.46 0.40
N CYS A 208 9.16 -9.54 1.52
CA CYS A 208 9.69 -9.31 2.86
C CYS A 208 10.89 -10.24 3.15
N ASN A 209 10.79 -11.52 2.80
CA ASN A 209 11.88 -12.48 2.95
C ASN A 209 13.14 -12.09 2.16
N GLY A 210 12.98 -11.55 0.95
CA GLY A 210 14.08 -11.10 0.09
C GLY A 210 14.73 -9.77 0.51
N VAL A 211 14.15 -9.03 1.46
CA VAL A 211 14.71 -7.76 1.93
C VAL A 211 16.00 -7.98 2.73
N ASN A 212 17.05 -7.25 2.35
CA ASN A 212 18.28 -7.11 3.13
C ASN A 212 18.13 -5.95 4.13
N ALA A 213 18.04 -6.29 5.42
CA ALA A 213 17.75 -5.32 6.49
C ALA A 213 18.81 -4.22 6.58
N ASP A 214 20.10 -4.55 6.57
CA ASP A 214 21.18 -3.56 6.72
C ASP A 214 21.23 -2.56 5.57
N LYS A 215 20.97 -3.03 4.34
CA LYS A 215 20.90 -2.15 3.18
C LYS A 215 19.70 -1.21 3.28
N VAL A 216 18.53 -1.77 3.61
CA VAL A 216 17.29 -0.99 3.74
C VAL A 216 17.38 0.02 4.88
N GLU A 217 18.04 -0.32 5.99
CA GLU A 217 18.26 0.62 7.08
C GLU A 217 19.14 1.78 6.64
N LYS A 218 20.30 1.51 6.02
CA LYS A 218 21.23 2.56 5.56
C LYS A 218 20.57 3.51 4.56
N GLU A 219 19.85 2.96 3.58
CA GLU A 219 19.12 3.77 2.59
C GLU A 219 17.95 4.52 3.25
N GLY A 220 17.21 3.87 4.14
CA GLY A 220 16.11 4.43 4.91
C GLY A 220 16.57 5.63 5.74
N THR A 221 17.60 5.49 6.55
CA THR A 221 18.14 6.57 7.40
C THR A 221 18.63 7.75 6.55
N LYS A 222 19.28 7.48 5.42
CA LYS A 222 19.70 8.55 4.48
C LYS A 222 18.51 9.32 3.93
N VAL A 223 17.45 8.63 3.49
CA VAL A 223 16.24 9.27 2.96
C VAL A 223 15.50 10.03 4.08
N ALA A 224 15.39 9.44 5.27
CA ALA A 224 14.73 10.05 6.41
C ALA A 224 15.40 11.36 6.83
N LYS A 225 16.74 11.38 6.99
CA LYS A 225 17.51 12.60 7.23
C LYS A 225 17.32 13.63 6.12
N GLY A 226 17.36 13.20 4.86
CA GLY A 226 17.11 14.08 3.70
C GLY A 226 15.69 14.67 3.64
N LEU A 227 14.73 14.10 4.37
CA LEU A 227 13.36 14.58 4.50
C LEU A 227 13.08 15.28 5.84
N GLY A 228 14.08 15.42 6.72
CA GLY A 228 13.91 15.99 8.06
C GLY A 228 13.04 15.14 9.01
N LEU A 229 13.01 13.83 8.80
CA LEU A 229 12.25 12.88 9.61
C LEU A 229 13.07 12.26 10.76
N LEU A 230 14.40 12.40 10.67
CA LEU A 230 15.36 11.98 11.68
C LEU A 230 16.48 13.02 11.73
N ASP A 231 16.93 13.35 12.93
CA ASP A 231 18.11 14.19 13.17
C ASP A 231 19.42 13.42 12.93
#